data_AF-A0A6D2LA41-F1
#
_entry.id   AF-A0A6D2LA41-F1
#
_cell.length_a   1.000
_cell.length_b   1.000
_cell.length_c   1.000
_cell.angle_alpha   90.00
_cell.angle_beta   90.00
_cell.angle_gamma   90.00
#
_symmetry.space_group_name_H-M   'P 1'
#
loop_
_entity.id
_entity.type
_entity.pdbx_description
1 polymer ?
#
loop_
_entity_poly.entity_id
_entity_poly.type
_entity_poly.pdbx_seq_one_letter_code
_entity_poly.pdbx_strand_id
1 'polypeptide(L)'
;MWGSVRIGLSGLKIPYTRGGYPRQGSNCCAFTHTATSSSRRFFGFGFPILSSAVKMADSSSLLYNQLKVAEPFFLLAGPNVIESEEHVLRMAKSIKDIATKLGLPLVFKSSFDKANRTSSKSFRGPGIAEGLKILEKVKVAYDIPIVTDVHDSSQCEAVGKVADIIQIPAFLCRQTDLLVAAAQTGKIINIKKGQFCASSVMAYSAEKIRLAGNPNVMVCERGTMFGYNDLIVDPRNFEWMREANCPLLRFFTDTG
;
A
#
# COMPACT_ATOMS: atom_id res chain seq x y z
N MET A 1 -6.78 12.68 -20.80
CA MET A 1 -5.46 12.66 -20.11
C MET A 1 -5.74 12.43 -18.64
N TRP A 2 -5.86 11.16 -18.23
CA TRP A 2 -6.42 10.80 -16.92
C TRP A 2 -5.28 10.57 -15.92
N GLY A 3 -5.22 11.40 -14.88
CA GLY A 3 -4.37 11.15 -13.72
C GLY A 3 -4.89 9.96 -12.91
N SER A 4 -4.04 9.37 -12.07
CA SER A 4 -4.42 8.36 -11.08
C SER A 4 -4.43 9.02 -9.71
N VAL A 5 -5.60 9.20 -9.09
CA VAL A 5 -5.73 9.76 -7.74
C VAL A 5 -6.25 8.71 -6.77
N ARG A 6 -5.61 8.62 -5.60
CA ARG A 6 -6.04 7.79 -4.47
C ARG A 6 -5.96 8.56 -3.18
N ILE A 7 -6.89 8.24 -2.30
CA ILE A 7 -6.96 8.78 -0.95
C ILE A 7 -6.72 7.65 0.04
N GLY A 8 -5.77 7.81 0.94
CA GLY A 8 -5.58 6.94 2.09
C GLY A 8 -6.52 7.33 3.22
N LEU A 9 -7.39 6.42 3.63
CA LEU A 9 -8.46 6.64 4.61
C LEU A 9 -8.05 6.27 6.04
N SER A 10 -6.77 6.40 6.39
CA SER A 10 -6.33 6.29 7.78
C SER A 10 -7.15 7.26 8.64
N GLY A 11 -7.87 6.77 9.65
CA GLY A 11 -8.62 7.62 10.60
C GLY A 11 -10.12 7.81 10.33
N LEU A 12 -10.60 7.67 9.09
CA LEU A 12 -12.01 7.95 8.78
C LEU A 12 -12.95 6.85 9.34
N LYS A 13 -13.66 7.13 10.43
CA LYS A 13 -14.75 6.28 10.96
C LYS A 13 -16.01 6.50 10.12
N ILE A 14 -16.34 5.56 9.23
CA ILE A 14 -17.63 5.53 8.56
C ILE A 14 -18.61 4.81 9.51
N PRO A 15 -19.67 5.46 10.03
CA PRO A 15 -20.60 4.80 10.92
C PRO A 15 -21.38 3.71 10.15
N TYR A 16 -21.28 2.45 10.60
CA TYR A 16 -22.11 1.35 10.11
C TYR A 16 -22.63 0.53 11.29
N THR A 17 -23.96 0.37 11.36
CA THR A 17 -24.63 -0.50 12.33
C THR A 17 -24.75 -1.91 11.75
N ARG A 18 -24.08 -2.89 12.37
CA ARG A 18 -24.21 -4.30 11.97
C ARG A 18 -25.60 -4.82 12.33
N GLY A 19 -26.39 -5.20 11.32
CA GLY A 19 -27.50 -6.13 11.49
C GLY A 19 -26.95 -7.54 11.70
N GLY A 20 -27.18 -8.12 12.88
CA GLY A 20 -26.66 -9.43 13.26
C GLY A 20 -27.39 -10.59 12.58
N TYR A 21 -26.62 -11.54 12.06
CA TYR A 21 -27.08 -12.92 11.84
C TYR A 21 -26.22 -13.85 12.70
N PRO A 22 -26.82 -14.80 13.44
CA PRO A 22 -26.08 -15.65 14.37
C PRO A 22 -25.29 -16.73 13.61
N ARG A 23 -24.01 -16.90 13.94
CA ARG A 23 -23.25 -18.10 13.55
C ARG A 23 -23.57 -19.21 14.54
N GLN A 24 -24.14 -20.31 14.05
CA GLN A 24 -24.23 -21.58 14.77
C GLN A 24 -22.81 -22.12 15.04
N GLY A 25 -22.62 -22.61 16.26
CA GLY A 25 -21.34 -23.14 16.73
C GLY A 25 -21.09 -24.58 16.31
N SER A 26 -19.82 -24.96 16.42
CA SER A 26 -19.41 -26.32 16.72
C SER A 26 -18.32 -26.23 17.80
N ASN A 27 -18.68 -26.73 18.97
CA ASN A 27 -17.81 -26.92 20.13
C ASN A 27 -16.75 -27.98 19.81
N CYS A 28 -15.55 -27.79 20.35
CA CYS A 28 -14.83 -28.87 21.03
C CYS A 28 -14.04 -28.28 22.22
N CYS A 29 -14.55 -28.59 23.42
CA CYS A 29 -13.95 -28.58 24.75
C CYS A 29 -12.57 -29.28 24.78
N ALA A 30 -11.67 -29.21 25.76
CA ALA A 30 -11.42 -28.51 27.04
C ALA A 30 -9.98 -28.98 27.46
N PHE A 31 -9.18 -28.37 28.35
CA PHE A 31 -9.28 -28.35 29.81
C PHE A 31 -8.07 -27.58 30.42
N THR A 32 -8.35 -26.69 31.40
CA THR A 32 -7.69 -26.42 32.72
C THR A 32 -6.15 -26.42 32.89
N HIS A 33 -5.48 -25.59 33.71
CA HIS A 33 -5.76 -25.20 35.11
C HIS A 33 -4.98 -23.93 35.54
N THR A 34 -5.52 -23.30 36.57
CA THR A 34 -5.09 -22.20 37.47
C THR A 34 -3.71 -22.33 38.15
N ALA A 35 -3.04 -21.20 38.46
CA ALA A 35 -2.82 -20.72 39.85
C ALA A 35 -1.74 -19.61 39.99
N THR A 36 -1.97 -18.79 41.00
CA THR A 36 -1.26 -17.59 41.51
C THR A 36 0.04 -17.87 42.28
N SER A 37 0.98 -16.91 42.33
CA SER A 37 1.41 -16.19 43.57
C SER A 37 2.89 -15.78 43.66
N SER A 38 3.08 -14.67 44.38
CA SER A 38 4.20 -14.31 45.26
C SER A 38 5.35 -13.43 44.74
N SER A 39 5.33 -12.22 45.32
CA SER A 39 6.39 -11.29 45.64
C SER A 39 7.80 -11.83 45.83
N ARG A 40 8.79 -11.08 45.31
CA ARG A 40 10.05 -10.70 46.00
C ARG A 40 10.65 -9.45 45.33
N ARG A 41 10.73 -8.36 46.09
CA ARG A 41 11.71 -7.27 45.87
C ARG A 41 13.01 -7.70 46.54
N PHE A 42 14.15 -7.42 45.93
CA PHE A 42 15.24 -6.67 46.58
C PHE A 42 16.45 -6.42 45.65
N PHE A 43 16.97 -5.20 45.81
CA PHE A 43 18.30 -4.65 45.52
C PHE A 43 18.86 -4.66 44.09
N GLY A 44 19.21 -3.45 43.66
CA GLY A 44 19.72 -3.15 42.33
C GLY A 44 21.22 -3.26 42.20
N PHE A 45 21.66 -3.22 40.96
CA PHE A 45 23.01 -2.85 40.54
C PHE A 45 22.95 -2.52 39.04
N GLY A 46 23.60 -1.43 38.66
CA GLY A 46 24.07 -1.20 37.29
C GLY A 46 23.04 -0.67 36.29
N PHE A 47 23.15 0.62 35.98
CA PHE A 47 22.85 1.12 34.64
C PHE A 47 23.54 0.22 33.60
N PRO A 48 22.84 -0.41 32.65
CA PRO A 48 23.39 -0.58 31.33
C PRO A 48 23.14 0.75 30.61
N ILE A 49 24.26 1.41 30.30
CA ILE A 49 24.39 2.45 29.30
C ILE A 49 23.48 2.05 28.12
N LEU A 50 22.51 2.89 27.80
CA LEU A 50 21.65 2.78 26.63
C LEU A 50 22.51 3.06 25.38
N SER A 51 23.50 2.22 25.14
CA SER A 51 24.40 2.27 24.01
C SER A 51 23.87 1.32 22.95
N SER A 52 23.57 1.89 21.78
CA SER A 52 23.55 1.21 20.47
C SER A 52 22.33 0.38 20.02
N ALA A 53 21.18 0.41 20.69
CA ALA A 53 20.00 -0.37 20.26
C ALA A 53 18.83 0.43 19.64
N VAL A 54 18.99 1.72 19.38
CA VAL A 54 18.14 2.40 18.37
C VAL A 54 18.74 2.03 17.01
N LYS A 55 18.45 0.81 16.54
CA LYS A 55 18.54 0.52 15.11
C LYS A 55 17.74 1.61 14.42
N MET A 56 18.43 2.43 13.63
CA MET A 56 17.82 3.45 12.79
C MET A 56 16.55 2.87 12.16
N ALA A 57 15.40 3.44 12.47
CA ALA A 57 14.16 3.04 11.82
C ALA A 57 14.38 3.17 10.31
N ASP A 58 14.17 2.08 9.57
CA ASP A 58 14.28 2.08 8.12
C ASP A 58 13.40 3.21 7.54
N SER A 59 13.92 3.93 6.54
CA SER A 59 13.24 5.08 5.93
C SER A 59 11.82 4.73 5.48
N SER A 60 11.60 3.49 5.02
CA SER A 60 10.28 2.99 4.62
C SER A 60 9.31 2.90 5.79
N SER A 61 9.80 2.51 6.97
CA SER A 61 8.99 2.36 8.18
C SER A 61 8.57 3.72 8.75
N LEU A 62 9.44 4.74 8.65
CA LEU A 62 9.10 6.12 9.02
C LEU A 62 7.99 6.68 8.13
N LEU A 63 8.14 6.57 6.80
CA LEU A 63 7.11 6.99 5.85
C LEU A 63 5.80 6.23 6.08
N TYR A 64 5.85 4.91 6.29
CA TYR A 64 4.66 4.11 6.56
C TYR A 64 3.90 4.58 7.79
N ASN A 65 4.60 4.82 8.90
CA ASN A 65 3.98 5.32 10.12
C ASN A 65 3.38 6.72 9.92
N GLN A 66 4.05 7.62 9.18
CA GLN A 66 3.51 8.92 8.83
C GLN A 66 2.21 8.81 8.03
N LEU A 67 2.18 7.96 6.99
CA LEU A 67 0.98 7.73 6.18
C LEU A 67 -0.15 7.09 7.00
N LYS A 68 0.18 6.21 7.94
CA LYS A 68 -0.81 5.51 8.79
C LYS A 68 -1.55 6.44 9.76
N VAL A 69 -0.94 7.55 10.17
CA VAL A 69 -1.53 8.53 11.11
C VAL A 69 -1.93 9.84 10.43
N ALA A 70 -1.85 9.91 9.09
CA ALA A 70 -2.18 11.10 8.34
C ALA A 70 -3.67 11.43 8.45
N GLU A 71 -3.96 12.68 8.78
CA GLU A 71 -5.30 13.26 8.92
C GLU A 71 -5.40 14.54 8.06
N PRO A 72 -6.53 14.80 7.38
CA PRO A 72 -7.71 13.93 7.27
C PRO A 72 -7.49 12.71 6.36
N PHE A 73 -6.47 12.76 5.50
CA PHE A 73 -6.04 11.68 4.61
C PHE A 73 -4.69 12.02 3.94
N PHE A 74 -4.09 11.05 3.25
CA PHE A 74 -2.96 11.27 2.33
C PHE A 74 -3.32 10.96 0.87
N LEU A 75 -2.52 11.47 -0.07
CA LEU A 75 -2.74 11.33 -1.51
C LEU A 75 -1.65 10.49 -2.17
N LEU A 76 -2.07 9.54 -3.02
CA LEU A 76 -1.22 8.98 -4.07
C LEU A 76 -1.71 9.54 -5.41
N ALA A 77 -0.95 10.43 -6.01
CA ALA A 77 -1.38 11.18 -7.20
C ALA A 77 -0.27 11.31 -8.25
N GLY A 78 -0.64 11.25 -9.52
CA GLY A 78 0.27 11.50 -10.64
C GLY A 78 -0.25 10.92 -11.96
N PRO A 79 0.52 11.05 -13.05
CA PRO A 79 0.11 10.57 -14.37
C PRO A 79 0.01 9.04 -14.41
N ASN A 80 -0.83 8.53 -15.31
CA ASN A 80 -1.07 7.09 -15.38
C ASN A 80 0.19 6.32 -15.78
N VAL A 81 0.94 6.83 -16.75
CA VAL A 81 2.20 6.29 -17.27
C VAL A 81 3.18 7.44 -17.49
N ILE A 82 4.48 7.16 -17.46
CA ILE A 82 5.53 8.11 -17.85
C ILE A 82 5.47 8.29 -19.37
N GLU A 83 5.12 9.48 -19.83
CA GLU A 83 5.08 9.83 -21.26
C GLU A 83 6.39 10.49 -21.72
N SER A 84 6.90 11.44 -20.93
CA SER A 84 8.21 12.06 -21.09
C SER A 84 8.72 12.57 -19.75
N GLU A 85 10.04 12.76 -19.63
CA GLU A 85 10.66 13.30 -18.41
C GLU A 85 10.10 14.69 -18.08
N GLU A 86 10.04 15.59 -19.07
CA GLU A 86 9.51 16.94 -18.90
C GLU A 86 8.05 16.91 -18.41
N HIS A 87 7.22 16.04 -18.99
CA HIS A 87 5.82 15.93 -18.58
C HIS A 87 5.70 15.46 -17.12
N VAL A 88 6.45 14.42 -16.73
CA VAL A 88 6.38 13.89 -15.37
C VAL A 88 6.90 14.90 -14.35
N LEU A 89 8.00 15.60 -14.64
CA LEU A 89 8.53 16.63 -13.75
C LEU A 89 7.57 17.80 -13.58
N ARG A 90 6.93 18.28 -14.66
CA ARG A 90 5.90 19.33 -14.59
C ARG A 90 4.70 18.88 -13.76
N MET A 91 4.22 17.65 -13.97
CA MET A 91 3.10 17.10 -13.20
C MET A 91 3.44 16.95 -11.72
N ALA A 92 4.63 16.46 -11.39
CA ALA A 92 5.09 16.33 -10.00
C ALA A 92 5.11 17.69 -9.29
N LYS A 93 5.67 18.72 -9.93
CA LYS A 93 5.66 20.10 -9.40
C LYS A 93 4.25 20.59 -9.12
N SER A 94 3.38 20.55 -10.13
CA SER A 94 2.01 21.09 -10.01
C SER A 94 1.20 20.37 -8.93
N ILE A 95 1.30 19.04 -8.85
CA ILE A 95 0.59 18.26 -7.82
C ILE A 95 1.17 18.53 -6.43
N LYS A 96 2.49 18.64 -6.29
CA LYS A 96 3.15 19.03 -5.03
C LYS A 96 2.69 20.40 -4.56
N ASP A 97 2.68 21.39 -5.44
CA ASP A 97 2.28 22.77 -5.11
C ASP A 97 0.84 22.79 -4.56
N ILE A 98 -0.08 22.04 -5.20
CA ILE A 98 -1.47 21.90 -4.76
C ILE A 98 -1.56 21.17 -3.41
N ALA A 99 -0.90 20.02 -3.26
CA ALA A 99 -0.93 19.23 -2.04
C ALA A 99 -0.36 20.01 -0.85
N THR A 100 0.73 20.74 -1.06
CA THR A 100 1.36 21.60 -0.06
C THR A 100 0.42 22.73 0.36
N LYS A 101 -0.22 23.41 -0.60
CA LYS A 101 -1.20 24.47 -0.30
C LYS A 101 -2.38 23.96 0.55
N LEU A 102 -2.76 22.71 0.36
CA LEU A 102 -3.85 22.06 1.10
C LEU A 102 -3.38 21.36 2.39
N GLY A 103 -2.07 21.33 2.68
CA GLY A 103 -1.52 20.62 3.83
C GLY A 103 -1.66 19.10 3.78
N LEU A 104 -1.78 18.51 2.58
CA LEU A 104 -2.01 17.07 2.40
C LEU A 104 -0.69 16.33 2.13
N PRO A 105 -0.38 15.24 2.86
CA PRO A 105 0.74 14.37 2.53
C PRO A 105 0.58 13.77 1.14
N LEU A 106 1.64 13.85 0.32
CA LEU A 106 1.64 13.40 -1.07
C LEU A 106 2.70 12.32 -1.30
N VAL A 107 2.29 11.26 -2.00
CA VAL A 107 3.16 10.29 -2.66
C VAL A 107 2.92 10.40 -4.16
N PHE A 108 3.97 10.68 -4.93
CA PHE A 108 3.85 10.82 -6.38
C PHE A 108 3.76 9.46 -7.06
N LYS A 109 2.74 9.27 -7.91
CA LYS A 109 2.51 8.01 -8.61
C LYS A 109 2.76 8.15 -10.10
N SER A 110 3.57 7.24 -10.68
CA SER A 110 3.54 6.98 -12.12
C SER A 110 3.97 5.55 -12.44
N SER A 111 3.55 5.04 -13.60
CA SER A 111 3.93 3.70 -14.09
C SER A 111 5.02 3.83 -15.15
N PHE A 112 6.07 3.03 -15.09
CA PHE A 112 7.08 2.92 -16.15
C PHE A 112 6.65 1.99 -17.30
N ASP A 113 5.69 1.08 -17.04
CA ASP A 113 5.13 0.15 -18.02
C ASP A 113 3.61 -0.03 -17.81
N LYS A 114 2.86 -0.13 -18.91
CA LYS A 114 1.46 -0.55 -18.98
C LYS A 114 1.34 -1.92 -19.62
N ALA A 115 1.52 -2.96 -18.81
CA ALA A 115 1.58 -4.33 -19.29
C ALA A 115 0.26 -4.91 -19.85
N ASN A 116 -0.88 -4.27 -19.57
CA ASN A 116 -2.21 -4.80 -19.94
C ASN A 116 -2.84 -4.07 -21.15
N ARG A 117 -2.04 -3.66 -22.14
CA ARG A 117 -2.58 -3.03 -23.37
C ARG A 117 -3.08 -4.09 -24.35
N THR A 118 -4.30 -3.91 -24.86
CA THR A 118 -4.95 -4.81 -25.82
C THR A 118 -4.24 -4.87 -27.17
N SER A 119 -3.55 -3.79 -27.58
CA SER A 119 -2.76 -3.75 -28.81
C SER A 119 -1.27 -3.70 -28.48
N SER A 120 -0.48 -4.56 -29.13
CA SER A 120 0.98 -4.56 -29.05
C SER A 120 1.62 -3.29 -29.60
N LYS A 121 0.88 -2.50 -30.40
CA LYS A 121 1.34 -1.23 -30.97
C LYS A 121 1.13 -0.03 -30.03
N SER A 122 0.42 -0.20 -28.91
CA SER A 122 0.17 0.90 -27.98
C SER A 122 1.42 1.25 -27.18
N PHE A 123 1.69 2.55 -27.01
CA PHE A 123 2.76 3.01 -26.13
C PHE A 123 2.54 2.49 -24.69
N ARG A 124 3.59 1.86 -24.15
CA ARG A 124 3.57 1.22 -22.85
C ARG A 124 4.32 2.01 -21.76
N GLY A 125 5.12 3.00 -22.15
CA GLY A 125 6.02 3.70 -21.24
C GLY A 125 7.48 3.53 -21.69
N PRO A 126 8.42 4.20 -21.01
CA PRO A 126 9.84 4.17 -21.33
C PRO A 126 10.54 2.86 -20.92
N GLY A 127 9.84 1.95 -20.23
CA GLY A 127 10.43 0.73 -19.68
C GLY A 127 11.11 0.96 -18.32
N ILE A 128 11.56 -0.13 -17.69
CA ILE A 128 12.01 -0.11 -16.30
C ILE A 128 13.25 0.79 -16.08
N ALA A 129 14.29 0.67 -16.92
CA ALA A 129 15.54 1.38 -16.69
C ALA A 129 15.38 2.91 -16.78
N GLU A 130 14.82 3.38 -17.89
CA GLU A 130 14.62 4.82 -18.09
C GLU A 130 13.48 5.36 -17.22
N GLY A 131 12.41 4.58 -17.01
CA GLY A 131 11.31 4.98 -16.14
C GLY A 131 11.75 5.16 -14.68
N LEU A 132 12.58 4.26 -14.15
CA LEU A 132 13.12 4.40 -12.78
C LEU A 132 14.06 5.60 -12.66
N LYS A 133 14.89 5.86 -13.67
CA LYS A 133 15.75 7.05 -13.70
C LYS A 133 14.94 8.35 -13.67
N ILE A 134 13.84 8.42 -14.42
CA ILE A 134 12.94 9.59 -14.41
C ILE A 134 12.26 9.74 -13.03
N LEU A 135 11.80 8.64 -12.43
CA LEU A 135 11.17 8.67 -11.11
C LEU A 135 12.14 9.07 -10.00
N GLU A 136 13.41 8.64 -10.09
CA GLU A 136 14.47 9.08 -9.19
C GLU A 136 14.70 10.60 -9.28
N LYS A 137 14.76 11.14 -10.50
CA LYS A 137 14.84 12.60 -10.70
C LYS A 137 13.69 13.36 -10.06
N VAL A 138 12.46 12.85 -10.17
CA VAL A 138 11.27 13.44 -9.51
C VAL A 138 11.45 13.46 -8.00
N LYS A 139 11.88 12.33 -7.42
CA LYS A 139 12.11 12.18 -5.99
C LYS A 139 13.16 13.17 -5.48
N VAL A 140 14.29 13.30 -6.18
CA VAL A 140 15.38 14.22 -5.82
C VAL A 140 14.97 15.69 -6.01
N ALA A 141 14.36 16.03 -7.16
CA ALA A 141 14.04 17.42 -7.49
C ALA A 141 12.97 18.02 -6.58
N TYR A 142 12.03 17.20 -6.10
CA TYR A 142 10.88 17.66 -5.34
C TYR A 142 10.82 17.14 -3.91
N ASP A 143 11.73 16.29 -3.48
CA ASP A 143 11.75 15.70 -2.13
C ASP A 143 10.36 15.13 -1.74
N ILE A 144 9.80 14.33 -2.64
CA ILE A 144 8.51 13.65 -2.43
C ILE A 144 8.68 12.14 -2.62
N PRO A 145 8.03 11.32 -1.77
CA PRO A 145 8.06 9.87 -1.93
C PRO A 145 7.34 9.46 -3.22
N ILE A 146 7.79 8.36 -3.81
CA ILE A 146 7.24 7.85 -5.07
C ILE A 146 6.63 6.45 -4.94
N VAL A 147 5.63 6.18 -5.77
CA VAL A 147 5.00 4.86 -5.91
C VAL A 147 4.91 4.45 -7.38
N THR A 148 5.32 3.22 -7.68
CA THR A 148 5.20 2.63 -9.02
C THR A 148 4.81 1.15 -8.94
N ASP A 149 4.26 0.61 -10.03
CA ASP A 149 3.76 -0.76 -10.11
C ASP A 149 4.76 -1.73 -10.75
N VAL A 150 4.77 -2.95 -10.21
CA VAL A 150 5.52 -4.09 -10.75
C VAL A 150 4.57 -5.12 -11.34
N HIS A 151 4.98 -5.75 -12.42
CA HIS A 151 4.19 -6.80 -13.10
C HIS A 151 4.86 -8.17 -13.05
N ASP A 152 6.11 -8.23 -12.59
CA ASP A 152 6.89 -9.46 -12.47
C ASP A 152 7.80 -9.40 -11.23
N SER A 153 8.07 -10.56 -10.62
CA SER A 153 8.89 -10.67 -9.40
C SER A 153 10.32 -10.15 -9.62
N SER A 154 10.90 -10.35 -10.80
CA SER A 154 12.26 -9.87 -11.15
C SER A 154 12.39 -8.35 -11.14
N GLN A 155 11.28 -7.62 -11.26
CA GLN A 155 11.27 -6.15 -11.23
C GLN A 155 11.39 -5.60 -9.81
N CYS A 156 11.04 -6.38 -8.79
CA CYS A 156 10.89 -5.90 -7.42
C CYS A 156 12.19 -5.32 -6.85
N GLU A 157 13.32 -5.97 -7.06
CA GLU A 157 14.61 -5.50 -6.53
C GLU A 157 15.01 -4.15 -7.14
N ALA A 158 14.97 -4.03 -8.47
CA ALA A 158 15.32 -2.81 -9.17
C ALA A 158 14.38 -1.65 -8.81
N VAL A 159 13.07 -1.91 -8.75
CA VAL A 159 12.08 -0.92 -8.34
C VAL A 159 12.27 -0.52 -6.88
N GLY A 160 12.57 -1.47 -5.99
CA GLY A 160 12.79 -1.23 -4.57
C GLY A 160 13.99 -0.33 -4.28
N LYS A 161 15.01 -0.29 -5.14
CA LYS A 161 16.15 0.63 -5.00
C LYS A 161 15.74 2.10 -5.13
N VAL A 162 14.69 2.39 -5.90
CA VAL A 162 14.29 3.77 -6.22
C VAL A 162 12.97 4.15 -5.52
N ALA A 163 11.97 3.28 -5.59
CA ALA A 163 10.63 3.54 -5.09
C ALA A 163 10.55 3.42 -3.55
N ASP A 164 9.70 4.26 -2.96
CA ASP A 164 9.34 4.19 -1.53
C ASP A 164 8.19 3.22 -1.30
N ILE A 165 7.30 3.13 -2.31
CA ILE A 165 6.15 2.23 -2.29
C ILE A 165 6.12 1.41 -3.59
N ILE A 166 6.04 0.09 -3.46
CA ILE A 166 5.81 -0.84 -4.55
C ILE A 166 4.32 -1.16 -4.63
N GLN A 167 3.73 -0.99 -5.81
CA GLN A 167 2.32 -1.27 -6.02
C GLN A 167 2.10 -2.59 -6.75
N ILE A 168 1.26 -3.45 -6.16
CA ILE A 168 0.82 -4.70 -6.79
C ILE A 168 -0.46 -4.43 -7.59
N PRO A 169 -0.47 -4.65 -8.92
CA PRO A 169 -1.65 -4.49 -9.75
C PRO A 169 -2.81 -5.41 -9.33
N ALA A 170 -4.04 -4.99 -9.62
CA ALA A 170 -5.26 -5.71 -9.22
C ALA A 170 -5.33 -7.15 -9.76
N PHE A 171 -4.87 -7.37 -11.00
CA PHE A 171 -4.83 -8.71 -11.61
C PHE A 171 -3.83 -9.65 -10.92
N LEU A 172 -2.80 -9.10 -10.27
CA LEU A 172 -1.71 -9.86 -9.67
C LEU A 172 -1.81 -9.96 -8.15
N CYS A 173 -2.90 -9.47 -7.54
CA CYS A 173 -3.07 -9.37 -6.09
C CYS A 173 -3.04 -10.70 -5.32
N ARG A 174 -3.11 -11.84 -6.03
CA ARG A 174 -3.08 -13.19 -5.47
C ARG A 174 -1.78 -13.95 -5.75
N GLN A 175 -0.87 -13.39 -6.56
CA GLN A 175 0.37 -14.05 -6.98
C GLN A 175 1.36 -14.09 -5.82
N THR A 176 1.42 -15.21 -5.10
CA THR A 176 2.22 -15.34 -3.86
C THR A 176 3.69 -14.98 -4.10
N ASP A 177 4.29 -15.48 -5.19
CA ASP A 177 5.71 -15.26 -5.47
C ASP A 177 6.02 -13.77 -5.70
N LEU A 178 5.11 -13.04 -6.37
CA LEU A 178 5.24 -11.60 -6.54
C LEU A 178 5.10 -10.86 -5.20
N LEU A 179 4.15 -11.26 -4.35
CA LEU A 179 3.95 -10.65 -3.03
C LEU A 179 5.17 -10.88 -2.13
N VAL A 180 5.75 -12.08 -2.15
CA VAL A 180 6.95 -12.43 -1.38
C VAL A 180 8.17 -11.67 -1.91
N ALA A 181 8.38 -11.63 -3.23
CA ALA A 181 9.47 -10.87 -3.84
C ALA A 181 9.37 -9.37 -3.53
N ALA A 182 8.16 -8.80 -3.57
CA ALA A 182 7.92 -7.42 -3.18
C ALA A 182 8.19 -7.20 -1.69
N ALA A 183 7.77 -8.12 -0.82
CA ALA A 183 8.02 -8.05 0.62
C ALA A 183 9.53 -8.01 0.94
N GLN A 184 10.33 -8.83 0.27
CA GLN A 184 11.79 -8.93 0.43
C GLN A 184 12.54 -7.62 0.15
N THR A 185 11.92 -6.67 -0.57
CA THR A 185 12.52 -5.35 -0.82
C THR A 185 12.55 -4.43 0.42
N GLY A 186 11.78 -4.76 1.47
CA GLY A 186 11.61 -3.92 2.66
C GLY A 186 10.77 -2.65 2.45
N LYS A 187 10.34 -2.36 1.21
CA LYS A 187 9.54 -1.17 0.88
C LYS A 187 8.09 -1.30 1.30
N ILE A 188 7.37 -0.17 1.31
CA ILE A 188 5.94 -0.19 1.58
C ILE A 188 5.23 -0.88 0.41
N ILE A 189 4.35 -1.83 0.66
CA ILE A 189 3.64 -2.55 -0.40
C ILE A 189 2.18 -2.11 -0.43
N ASN A 190 1.70 -1.63 -1.59
CA ASN A 190 0.31 -1.25 -1.81
C ASN A 190 -0.38 -2.26 -2.74
N ILE A 191 -1.27 -3.08 -2.19
CA ILE A 191 -1.99 -4.11 -2.94
C ILE A 191 -3.33 -3.57 -3.44
N LYS A 192 -3.54 -3.54 -4.76
CA LYS A 192 -4.88 -3.26 -5.29
C LYS A 192 -5.77 -4.48 -5.23
N LYS A 193 -7.01 -4.33 -4.77
CA LYS A 193 -8.02 -5.39 -4.81
C LYS A 193 -8.35 -5.75 -6.25
N GLY A 194 -8.32 -7.04 -6.58
CA GLY A 194 -8.89 -7.56 -7.82
C GLY A 194 -10.37 -7.19 -7.92
N GLN A 195 -10.80 -6.72 -9.09
CA GLN A 195 -12.22 -6.43 -9.34
C GLN A 195 -13.10 -7.70 -9.32
N PHE A 196 -12.48 -8.87 -9.47
CA PHE A 196 -13.07 -10.21 -9.37
C PHE A 196 -12.90 -10.84 -7.97
N CYS A 197 -12.38 -10.09 -6.99
CA CYS A 197 -12.10 -10.58 -5.64
C CYS A 197 -13.03 -9.97 -4.59
N ALA A 198 -13.43 -10.80 -3.63
CA ALA A 198 -14.00 -10.36 -2.36
C ALA A 198 -12.97 -9.57 -1.53
N SER A 199 -13.45 -8.73 -0.61
CA SER A 199 -12.63 -7.94 0.32
C SER A 199 -11.67 -8.79 1.15
N SER A 200 -12.09 -9.99 1.57
CA SER A 200 -11.29 -10.92 2.40
C SER A 200 -9.96 -11.32 1.74
N VAL A 201 -9.87 -11.32 0.40
CA VAL A 201 -8.61 -11.59 -0.31
C VAL A 201 -7.51 -10.61 0.11
N MET A 202 -7.87 -9.37 0.45
CA MET A 202 -6.89 -8.35 0.86
C MET A 202 -6.27 -8.65 2.22
N ALA A 203 -7.02 -9.25 3.14
CA ALA A 203 -6.48 -9.69 4.43
C ALA A 203 -5.44 -10.81 4.23
N TYR A 204 -5.77 -11.83 3.42
CA TYR A 204 -4.83 -12.92 3.12
C TYR A 204 -3.60 -12.45 2.33
N SER A 205 -3.76 -11.57 1.35
CA SER A 205 -2.63 -11.04 0.58
C SER A 205 -1.72 -10.15 1.44
N ALA A 206 -2.29 -9.34 2.33
CA ALA A 206 -1.51 -8.56 3.30
C ALA A 206 -0.75 -9.48 4.26
N GLU A 207 -1.38 -10.54 4.73
CA GLU A 207 -0.74 -11.50 5.64
C GLU A 207 0.43 -12.24 5.01
N LYS A 208 0.34 -12.61 3.73
CA LYS A 208 1.48 -13.20 2.99
C LYS A 208 2.71 -12.29 2.99
N ILE A 209 2.51 -10.98 2.83
CA ILE A 209 3.61 -9.99 2.87
C ILE A 209 4.22 -9.91 4.27
N ARG A 210 3.38 -9.94 5.32
CA ARG A 210 3.84 -9.94 6.72
C ARG A 210 4.62 -11.19 7.08
N LEU A 211 4.12 -12.36 6.69
CA LEU A 211 4.80 -13.64 6.90
C LEU A 211 6.12 -13.72 6.14
N ALA A 212 6.25 -13.02 5.02
CA ALA A 212 7.50 -12.85 4.29
C ALA A 212 8.46 -11.82 4.94
N GLY A 213 8.11 -11.27 6.12
CA GLY A 213 8.99 -10.42 6.92
C GLY A 213 8.77 -8.92 6.76
N ASN A 214 7.75 -8.46 6.03
CA ASN A 214 7.52 -7.04 5.79
C ASN A 214 6.17 -6.56 6.40
N PRO A 215 6.17 -5.76 7.49
CA PRO A 215 4.95 -5.26 8.12
C PRO A 215 4.33 -4.06 7.40
N ASN A 216 5.05 -3.43 6.47
CA ASN A 216 4.69 -2.17 5.82
C ASN A 216 3.78 -2.40 4.62
N VAL A 217 2.57 -2.89 4.86
CA VAL A 217 1.58 -3.20 3.82
C VAL A 217 0.39 -2.25 3.89
N MET A 218 -0.18 -1.92 2.72
CA MET A 218 -1.42 -1.17 2.56
C MET A 218 -2.29 -1.87 1.51
N VAL A 219 -3.61 -1.65 1.59
CA VAL A 219 -4.58 -2.24 0.66
C VAL A 219 -5.40 -1.16 -0.02
N CYS A 220 -5.79 -1.37 -1.27
CA CYS A 220 -6.47 -0.37 -2.08
C CYS A 220 -7.74 -0.94 -2.73
N GLU A 221 -8.90 -0.38 -2.36
CA GLU A 221 -10.19 -0.63 -3.00
C GLU A 221 -10.25 0.11 -4.34
N ARG A 222 -10.75 -0.57 -5.39
CA ARG A 222 -10.80 -0.04 -6.76
C ARG A 222 -12.12 -0.28 -7.49
N GLY A 223 -13.07 -1.00 -6.88
CA GLY A 223 -14.30 -1.46 -7.50
C GLY A 223 -14.38 -2.98 -7.59
N THR A 224 -15.60 -3.46 -7.83
CA THR A 224 -15.94 -4.87 -8.03
C THR A 224 -16.75 -5.01 -9.32
N MET A 225 -16.48 -6.06 -10.09
CA MET A 225 -17.19 -6.36 -11.34
C MET A 225 -18.70 -6.43 -11.10
N PHE A 226 -19.46 -5.71 -11.94
CA PHE A 226 -20.92 -5.72 -11.91
C PHE A 226 -21.45 -5.89 -13.34
N GLY A 227 -21.63 -7.14 -13.75
CA GLY A 227 -21.96 -7.45 -15.14
C GLY A 227 -20.78 -7.25 -16.09
N TYR A 228 -21.09 -6.94 -17.35
CA TYR A 228 -20.07 -6.74 -18.39
C TYR A 228 -19.67 -5.27 -18.48
N ASN A 229 -18.36 -5.02 -18.55
CA ASN A 229 -17.75 -3.69 -18.74
C ASN A 229 -18.11 -2.65 -17.67
N ASP A 230 -18.57 -3.07 -16.49
CA ASP A 230 -18.94 -2.15 -15.42
C ASP A 230 -18.38 -2.56 -14.05
N LEU A 231 -18.15 -1.56 -13.22
CA LEU A 231 -17.54 -1.66 -11.90
C LEU A 231 -18.31 -0.82 -10.89
N ILE A 232 -18.79 -1.47 -9.84
CA ILE A 232 -19.39 -0.79 -8.70
C ILE A 232 -18.42 -0.71 -7.53
N VAL A 233 -18.42 0.42 -6.83
CA VAL A 233 -17.74 0.53 -5.54
C VAL A 233 -18.74 0.15 -4.45
N ASP A 234 -18.54 -1.02 -3.86
CA ASP A 234 -19.31 -1.45 -2.68
C ASP A 234 -18.75 -0.76 -1.42
N PRO A 235 -19.48 0.16 -0.78
CA PRO A 235 -18.98 0.84 0.42
C PRO A 235 -18.74 -0.10 1.60
N ARG A 236 -19.35 -1.29 1.64
CA ARG A 236 -19.12 -2.30 2.69
C ARG A 236 -17.69 -2.85 2.64
N ASN A 237 -17.06 -2.85 1.46
CA ASN A 237 -15.66 -3.27 1.34
C ASN A 237 -14.73 -2.42 2.19
N PHE A 238 -15.04 -1.13 2.41
CA PHE A 238 -14.18 -0.29 3.24
C PHE A 238 -14.14 -0.76 4.69
N GLU A 239 -15.23 -1.32 5.19
CA GLU A 239 -15.28 -1.87 6.55
C GLU A 239 -14.63 -3.26 6.60
N TRP A 240 -14.99 -4.15 5.67
CA TRP A 240 -14.43 -5.50 5.64
C TRP A 240 -12.93 -5.54 5.36
N MET A 241 -12.41 -4.64 4.52
CA MET A 241 -10.98 -4.56 4.25
C MET A 241 -10.16 -4.07 5.46
N ARG A 242 -10.79 -3.52 6.51
CA ARG A 242 -10.08 -3.20 7.76
C ARG A 242 -9.56 -4.43 8.48
N GLU A 243 -10.16 -5.61 8.25
CA GLU A 243 -9.65 -6.90 8.76
C GLU A 243 -8.22 -7.18 8.29
N ALA A 244 -7.77 -6.54 7.20
CA ALA A 244 -6.39 -6.60 6.77
C ALA A 244 -5.42 -5.92 7.75
N ASN A 245 -5.87 -5.14 8.74
CA ASN A 245 -5.07 -4.48 9.77
C ASN A 245 -3.94 -3.58 9.23
N CYS A 246 -4.26 -2.80 8.20
CA CYS A 246 -3.34 -1.87 7.54
C CYS A 246 -4.06 -0.64 6.99
N PRO A 247 -3.34 0.43 6.57
CA PRO A 247 -3.94 1.55 5.86
C PRO A 247 -4.73 1.10 4.63
N LEU A 248 -5.91 1.69 4.47
CA LEU A 248 -6.84 1.41 3.39
C LEU A 248 -6.93 2.61 2.45
N LEU A 249 -6.70 2.39 1.17
CA LEU A 249 -6.76 3.41 0.13
C LEU A 249 -8.02 3.22 -0.73
N ARG A 250 -8.63 4.32 -1.17
CA ARG A 250 -9.66 4.34 -2.20
C ARG A 250 -9.08 4.85 -3.51
N PHE A 251 -9.26 4.08 -4.59
CA PHE A 251 -8.98 4.51 -5.96
C PHE A 251 -10.19 5.25 -6.55
N PHE A 252 -9.97 6.46 -7.07
CA PHE A 252 -11.04 7.34 -7.56
C PHE A 252 -11.18 7.38 -9.07
N THR A 253 -10.07 7.18 -9.78
CA THR A 253 -10.02 7.43 -11.23
C THR A 253 -10.27 6.12 -11.95
N ASP A 254 -11.32 6.05 -12.76
CA ASP A 254 -11.58 4.84 -13.51
C ASP A 254 -10.47 4.62 -14.55
N THR A 255 -9.85 3.45 -14.51
CA THR A 255 -9.06 2.95 -15.63
C THR A 255 -9.87 1.82 -16.22
N GLY A 256 -10.97 2.21 -16.87
CA GLY A 256 -11.54 1.43 -17.97
C GLY A 256 -10.56 1.40 -19.12
#